data_AF-A0AAN9ANM7-F1
#
_entry.id   AF-A0AAN9ANM7-F1
#
_cell.length_a   1.000
_cell.length_b   1.000
_cell.length_c   1.000
_cell.angle_alpha   90.00
_cell.angle_beta   90.00
_cell.angle_gamma   90.00
#
_symmetry.space_group_name_H-M   'P 1'
#
loop_
_entity.id
_entity.type
_entity.pdbx_description
1 polymer ?
#
loop_
_entity_poly.entity_id
_entity_poly.type
_entity_poly.pdbx_seq_one_letter_code
_entity_poly.pdbx_strand_id
1 'polypeptide(L)'
;MLWFLSLLLVLLGCLGNDMRVNGAQSYRKGKATETHSCHYVRQVSDSMRSPEEMRPDGLNSTFYKKYTEAYGIPILGSNKVSDDALKRACYTVRYLFAGHSGVRNTFYKLGGRFAIMAETEVTLDVPEHSKMGSIWNTRARGLGGTLPTPLTTGAEENLLCTKTDRYPKEDIFLHEAAHAVDLIAARVAIPTFVKAKEDAFKNAKAKGLWDNTYAMTNSVEYFAEGVQSYFNVNNEGPAGGDAIHNNIDTRAELKTYDPLLYKLIEEIFPCDNAYLKRCDSTRAKEQAQTLKMSCNTADKDIPDNLNNPSCPDSRPIDCLVWMIGGECQRNPGYMNSNCKASCNACPKPPADCVDSSTWCEAWAESGECKNNPGYMLSNCKWSCAQCYV
;
A
#
# COMPACT_ATOMS: atom_id res chain seq x y z
N MET A 1 27.21 4.96 15.99
CA MET A 1 26.66 5.73 17.12
C MET A 1 25.69 6.85 16.70
N LEU A 2 25.03 6.74 15.52
CA LEU A 2 24.02 7.68 15.01
C LEU A 2 22.68 6.99 14.66
N TRP A 3 22.57 5.68 14.93
CA TRP A 3 21.43 4.83 14.57
C TRP A 3 20.25 4.88 15.57
N PHE A 4 20.43 5.47 16.77
CA PHE A 4 19.66 5.04 17.94
C PHE A 4 18.63 6.00 18.55
N LEU A 5 18.34 7.19 18.01
CA LEU A 5 17.60 8.20 18.81
C LEU A 5 16.35 8.89 18.25
N SER A 6 15.91 8.75 17.00
CA SER A 6 14.79 9.59 16.53
C SER A 6 13.88 8.97 15.43
N LEU A 7 13.38 7.75 15.64
CA LEU A 7 12.32 7.16 14.80
C LEU A 7 10.90 7.28 15.38
N LEU A 8 10.75 8.02 16.48
CA LEU A 8 9.43 8.46 16.96
C LEU A 8 8.71 9.33 15.89
N LEU A 9 9.45 9.90 14.93
CA LEU A 9 8.98 10.92 13.98
C LEU A 9 8.53 10.44 12.59
N VAL A 10 8.77 9.18 12.17
CA VAL A 10 8.09 8.66 10.96
C VAL A 10 6.59 8.51 11.23
N LEU A 11 6.22 8.16 12.48
CA LEU A 11 4.84 8.15 12.93
C LEU A 11 4.38 9.48 13.55
N LEU A 12 5.16 10.16 14.41
CA LEU A 12 4.70 11.43 15.01
C LEU A 12 4.77 12.63 14.04
N GLY A 13 5.68 12.63 13.07
CA GLY A 13 5.76 13.68 12.05
C GLY A 13 4.60 13.63 11.06
N CYS A 14 4.06 12.43 10.78
CA CYS A 14 2.92 12.22 9.90
C CYS A 14 1.56 12.23 10.63
N LEU A 15 1.52 11.99 11.94
CA LEU A 15 0.26 12.00 12.72
C LEU A 15 -0.03 13.34 13.40
N GLY A 16 0.96 14.22 13.57
CA GLY A 16 0.81 15.42 14.40
C GLY A 16 0.15 16.63 13.73
N ASN A 17 0.46 16.91 12.46
CA ASN A 17 0.09 18.20 11.84
C ASN A 17 -0.38 18.15 10.37
N ASP A 18 -0.40 16.99 9.71
CA ASP A 18 -0.80 16.84 8.30
C ASP A 18 -2.17 16.17 8.11
N MET A 19 -3.08 16.29 9.10
CA MET A 19 -4.49 15.91 8.91
C MET A 19 -5.32 16.99 8.19
N ARG A 20 -4.69 18.06 7.69
CA ARG A 20 -5.37 19.10 6.89
C ARG A 20 -5.29 18.77 5.42
N VAL A 21 -6.21 17.92 5.00
CA VAL A 21 -6.55 17.73 3.60
C VAL A 21 -7.38 18.94 3.13
N ASN A 22 -6.82 19.74 2.21
CA ASN A 22 -7.56 20.81 1.56
C ASN A 22 -8.49 20.23 0.48
N GLY A 23 -9.81 20.45 0.62
CA GLY A 23 -10.82 19.93 -0.32
C GLY A 23 -11.29 18.50 0.01
N ALA A 24 -12.49 18.12 -0.45
CA ALA A 24 -12.99 16.77 -0.27
C ALA A 24 -12.25 15.80 -1.21
N GLN A 25 -11.47 14.87 -0.66
CA GLN A 25 -10.78 13.86 -1.46
C GLN A 25 -11.70 12.69 -1.79
N SER A 26 -11.61 12.21 -3.03
CA SER A 26 -12.35 11.04 -3.52
C SER A 26 -11.38 9.94 -3.97
N TYR A 27 -11.90 8.73 -4.14
CA TYR A 27 -11.13 7.62 -4.69
C TYR A 27 -10.81 7.87 -6.18
N ARG A 28 -9.64 7.39 -6.61
CA ARG A 28 -9.32 7.32 -8.04
C ARG A 28 -10.40 6.51 -8.75
N LYS A 29 -10.89 7.01 -9.89
CA LYS A 29 -11.93 6.35 -10.68
C LYS A 29 -11.44 5.04 -11.27
N GLY A 30 -12.35 4.08 -11.44
CA GLY A 30 -12.05 2.78 -12.04
C GLY A 30 -11.46 1.78 -11.05
N LYS A 31 -10.70 0.83 -11.58
CA LYS A 31 -10.06 -0.25 -10.83
C LYS A 31 -8.68 -0.55 -11.37
N ALA A 32 -7.84 -1.17 -10.54
CA ALA A 32 -6.56 -1.69 -11.01
C ALA A 32 -6.77 -2.68 -12.16
N THR A 33 -5.85 -2.67 -13.14
CA THR A 33 -5.88 -3.61 -14.27
C THR A 33 -5.14 -4.89 -13.94
N GLU A 34 -5.17 -5.87 -14.86
CA GLU A 34 -4.35 -7.09 -14.79
C GLU A 34 -3.11 -7.00 -15.69
N THR A 35 -2.90 -5.85 -16.35
CA THR A 35 -1.83 -5.63 -17.32
C THR A 35 -0.78 -4.68 -16.76
N HIS A 36 0.35 -4.56 -17.44
CA HIS A 36 1.37 -3.57 -17.11
C HIS A 36 2.04 -3.06 -18.38
N SER A 37 2.66 -1.90 -18.28
CA SER A 37 3.47 -1.32 -19.35
C SER A 37 4.94 -1.20 -18.97
N CYS A 38 5.43 -1.97 -18.00
CA CYS A 38 6.78 -1.84 -17.43
C CYS A 38 7.97 -1.77 -18.40
N HIS A 39 7.81 -2.14 -19.68
CA HIS A 39 8.85 -2.03 -20.71
C HIS A 39 8.83 -0.68 -21.45
N TYR A 40 7.76 0.09 -21.29
CA TYR A 40 7.49 1.34 -21.99
C TYR A 40 7.42 2.51 -21.00
N VAL A 41 8.40 3.41 -21.11
CA VAL A 41 8.44 4.69 -20.37
C VAL A 41 7.93 5.80 -21.30
N ARG A 42 7.02 6.62 -20.78
CA ARG A 42 6.30 7.65 -21.55
C ARG A 42 6.17 8.94 -20.76
N GLN A 43 5.81 10.03 -21.45
CA GLN A 43 5.58 11.32 -20.80
C GLN A 43 4.33 11.30 -19.93
N VAL A 44 4.36 11.98 -18.79
CA VAL A 44 3.20 12.15 -17.90
C VAL A 44 2.17 13.06 -18.57
N SER A 45 0.99 12.52 -18.83
CA SER A 45 -0.13 13.22 -19.49
C SER A 45 -0.82 14.21 -18.55
N ASP A 46 -1.39 15.27 -19.12
CA ASP A 46 -2.10 16.30 -18.35
C ASP A 46 -3.28 15.74 -17.54
N SER A 47 -4.01 14.75 -18.08
CA SER A 47 -5.10 14.09 -17.35
C SER A 47 -4.64 13.45 -16.03
N MET A 48 -3.40 12.95 -15.98
CA MET A 48 -2.86 12.28 -14.80
C MET A 48 -2.44 13.28 -13.71
N ARG A 49 -2.28 14.57 -14.06
CA ARG A 49 -1.75 15.57 -13.13
C ARG A 49 -2.79 16.11 -12.17
N SER A 50 -4.05 15.77 -12.37
CA SER A 50 -5.17 16.26 -11.56
C SER A 50 -5.16 15.67 -10.14
N PRO A 51 -5.60 16.42 -9.12
CA PRO A 51 -5.83 15.89 -7.77
C PRO A 51 -6.79 14.69 -7.72
N GLU A 52 -7.74 14.62 -8.65
CA GLU A 52 -8.70 13.52 -8.77
C GLU A 52 -8.01 12.20 -9.14
N GLU A 53 -6.97 12.25 -9.98
CA GLU A 53 -6.17 11.08 -10.34
C GLU A 53 -5.01 10.83 -9.35
N MET A 54 -4.41 11.91 -8.82
CA MET A 54 -3.18 11.90 -8.03
C MET A 54 -3.28 12.76 -6.76
N ARG A 55 -4.14 12.35 -5.83
CA ARG A 55 -4.31 13.01 -4.54
C ARG A 55 -3.00 13.11 -3.72
N PRO A 56 -2.86 14.05 -2.77
CA PRO A 56 -3.84 15.11 -2.45
C PRO A 56 -3.88 16.24 -3.48
N ASP A 57 -2.73 16.62 -4.04
CA ASP A 57 -2.55 17.92 -4.73
C ASP A 57 -2.28 17.79 -6.24
N GLY A 58 -2.35 16.58 -6.80
CA GLY A 58 -1.96 16.32 -8.19
C GLY A 58 -0.46 16.07 -8.36
N LEU A 59 0.01 16.06 -9.62
CA LEU A 59 1.42 15.91 -9.95
C LEU A 59 2.04 17.24 -10.37
N ASN A 60 3.10 17.64 -9.68
CA ASN A 60 3.90 18.81 -10.05
C ASN A 60 4.39 18.69 -11.51
N SER A 61 4.03 19.67 -12.35
CA SER A 61 4.30 19.65 -13.78
C SER A 61 5.75 19.94 -14.16
N THR A 62 6.53 20.56 -13.27
CA THR A 62 7.94 20.87 -13.50
C THR A 62 8.85 19.72 -13.09
N PHE A 63 8.48 18.92 -12.09
CA PHE A 63 9.25 17.77 -11.61
C PHE A 63 8.90 16.48 -12.36
N TYR A 64 7.64 16.03 -12.34
CA TYR A 64 7.24 14.75 -12.91
C TYR A 64 7.06 14.84 -14.43
N LYS A 65 7.98 14.19 -15.16
CA LYS A 65 8.06 14.28 -16.62
C LYS A 65 7.74 12.97 -17.31
N LYS A 66 8.19 11.85 -16.76
CA LYS A 66 8.00 10.54 -17.36
C LYS A 66 7.54 9.49 -16.37
N TYR A 67 6.93 8.43 -16.88
CA TYR A 67 6.39 7.36 -16.06
C TYR A 67 6.24 6.06 -16.84
N THR A 68 6.07 4.97 -16.09
CA THR A 68 5.50 3.71 -16.54
C THR A 68 4.46 3.24 -15.52
N GLU A 69 3.81 2.11 -15.72
CA GLU A 69 2.80 1.59 -14.79
C GLU A 69 2.78 0.07 -14.73
N ALA A 70 2.36 -0.43 -13.56
CA ALA A 70 1.87 -1.78 -13.39
C ALA A 70 0.44 -1.69 -12.84
N TYR A 71 -0.51 -2.36 -13.49
CA TYR A 71 -1.90 -2.45 -13.05
C TYR A 71 -2.66 -1.12 -12.96
N GLY A 72 -2.24 -0.12 -13.74
CA GLY A 72 -2.71 1.26 -13.66
C GLY A 72 -2.08 2.06 -12.51
N ILE A 73 -1.18 1.48 -11.72
CA ILE A 73 -0.45 2.15 -10.64
C ILE A 73 0.79 2.82 -11.25
N PRO A 74 0.93 4.16 -11.19
CA PRO A 74 2.06 4.84 -11.82
C PRO A 74 3.36 4.73 -11.02
N ILE A 75 4.46 4.62 -11.78
CA ILE A 75 5.83 4.77 -11.33
C ILE A 75 6.42 5.96 -12.07
N LEU A 76 6.64 7.06 -11.35
CA LEU A 76 6.94 8.39 -11.87
C LEU A 76 8.44 8.70 -11.74
N GLY A 77 8.93 9.63 -12.57
CA GLY A 77 10.26 10.18 -12.45
C GLY A 77 10.40 11.54 -13.12
N SER A 78 11.47 12.25 -12.76
CA SER A 78 11.90 13.43 -13.50
C SER A 78 12.56 13.04 -14.83
N ASN A 79 12.97 14.03 -15.62
CA ASN A 79 13.76 13.77 -16.83
C ASN A 79 15.17 13.21 -16.53
N LYS A 80 15.67 13.34 -15.29
CA LYS A 80 17.01 12.91 -14.90
C LYS A 80 17.07 11.41 -14.61
N VAL A 81 15.99 10.83 -14.11
CA VAL A 81 15.89 9.41 -13.73
C VAL A 81 16.15 8.53 -14.94
N SER A 82 16.91 7.44 -14.81
CA SER A 82 17.08 6.47 -15.90
C SER A 82 15.76 5.73 -16.24
N ASP A 83 15.51 5.49 -17.53
CA ASP A 83 14.38 4.65 -17.95
C ASP A 83 14.48 3.25 -17.35
N ASP A 84 15.69 2.69 -17.24
CA ASP A 84 15.88 1.36 -16.69
C ASP A 84 15.60 1.29 -15.19
N ALA A 85 15.74 2.40 -14.46
CA ALA A 85 15.32 2.48 -13.06
C ALA A 85 13.80 2.44 -12.94
N LEU A 86 13.08 3.18 -13.79
CA LEU A 86 11.62 3.14 -13.84
C LEU A 86 11.10 1.74 -14.22
N LYS A 87 11.74 1.07 -15.19
CA LYS A 87 11.37 -0.30 -15.58
C LYS A 87 11.61 -1.29 -14.43
N ARG A 88 12.73 -1.18 -13.70
CA ARG A 88 13.01 -2.02 -12.52
C ARG A 88 11.99 -1.78 -11.41
N ALA A 89 11.73 -0.52 -11.08
CA ALA A 89 10.73 -0.18 -10.07
C ALA A 89 9.35 -0.72 -10.46
N CYS A 90 8.98 -0.60 -11.74
CA CYS A 90 7.75 -1.19 -12.25
C CYS A 90 7.71 -2.71 -12.11
N TYR A 91 8.82 -3.41 -12.35
CA TYR A 91 8.92 -4.84 -12.08
C TYR A 91 8.63 -5.17 -10.61
N THR A 92 9.23 -4.43 -9.67
CA THR A 92 9.01 -4.64 -8.23
C THR A 92 7.54 -4.41 -7.85
N VAL A 93 6.93 -3.32 -8.33
CA VAL A 93 5.50 -3.02 -8.11
C VAL A 93 4.62 -4.12 -8.74
N ARG A 94 4.92 -4.52 -9.98
CA ARG A 94 4.23 -5.60 -10.68
C ARG A 94 4.27 -6.90 -9.87
N TYR A 95 5.42 -7.21 -9.28
CA TYR A 95 5.63 -8.41 -8.48
C TYR A 95 4.84 -8.36 -7.16
N LEU A 96 5.02 -7.29 -6.37
CA LEU A 96 4.37 -7.16 -5.05
C LEU A 96 2.85 -7.16 -5.15
N PHE A 97 2.29 -6.51 -6.16
CA PHE A 97 0.85 -6.42 -6.34
C PHE A 97 0.25 -7.54 -7.19
N ALA A 98 1.02 -8.53 -7.65
CA ALA A 98 0.49 -9.61 -8.50
C ALA A 98 -0.53 -10.49 -7.76
N GLY A 99 -0.20 -10.88 -6.52
CA GLY A 99 -0.84 -12.02 -5.89
C GLY A 99 -2.19 -11.79 -5.25
N HIS A 100 -2.52 -10.54 -4.93
CA HIS A 100 -3.69 -10.19 -4.13
C HIS A 100 -4.47 -9.04 -4.80
N SER A 101 -5.56 -9.37 -5.51
CA SER A 101 -6.30 -8.40 -6.34
C SER A 101 -6.98 -7.31 -5.51
N GLY A 102 -7.49 -7.67 -4.34
CA GLY A 102 -8.11 -6.71 -3.43
C GLY A 102 -7.11 -5.68 -2.89
N VAL A 103 -5.93 -6.13 -2.42
CA VAL A 103 -4.83 -5.22 -2.01
C VAL A 103 -4.40 -4.32 -3.16
N ARG A 104 -4.22 -4.88 -4.37
CA ARG A 104 -3.87 -4.13 -5.58
C ARG A 104 -4.92 -3.07 -5.93
N ASN A 105 -6.19 -3.42 -5.92
CA ASN A 105 -7.28 -2.50 -6.25
C ASN A 105 -7.43 -1.39 -5.20
N THR A 106 -7.31 -1.73 -3.91
CA THR A 106 -7.33 -0.77 -2.81
C THR A 106 -6.18 0.23 -2.93
N PHE A 107 -4.96 -0.23 -3.22
CA PHE A 107 -3.82 0.67 -3.46
C PHE A 107 -4.09 1.66 -4.61
N TYR A 108 -4.64 1.16 -5.73
CA TYR A 108 -4.99 1.98 -6.89
C TYR A 108 -6.07 3.03 -6.54
N LYS A 109 -7.19 2.61 -5.94
CA LYS A 109 -8.31 3.50 -5.57
C LYS A 109 -7.87 4.58 -4.59
N LEU A 110 -6.97 4.24 -3.67
CA LEU A 110 -6.41 5.18 -2.69
C LEU A 110 -5.32 6.07 -3.28
N GLY A 111 -5.18 6.16 -4.60
CA GLY A 111 -4.24 7.09 -5.24
C GLY A 111 -2.77 6.70 -5.08
N GLY A 112 -2.51 5.44 -4.70
CA GLY A 112 -1.18 4.87 -4.57
C GLY A 112 -0.34 5.08 -5.83
N ARG A 113 0.90 5.50 -5.63
CA ARG A 113 1.88 5.75 -6.68
C ARG A 113 3.31 5.62 -6.15
N PHE A 114 4.24 5.49 -7.07
CA PHE A 114 5.67 5.44 -6.79
C PHE A 114 6.40 6.55 -7.53
N ALA A 115 7.51 7.05 -6.98
CA ALA A 115 8.42 7.92 -7.70
C ALA A 115 9.88 7.53 -7.46
N ILE A 116 10.69 7.61 -8.51
CA ILE A 116 12.12 7.31 -8.44
C ILE A 116 12.90 8.61 -8.48
N MET A 117 13.89 8.71 -7.59
CA MET A 117 14.87 9.79 -7.56
C MET A 117 16.10 9.38 -8.36
N ALA A 118 16.63 10.30 -9.17
CA ALA A 118 17.93 10.14 -9.80
C ALA A 118 19.06 10.16 -8.74
N GLU A 119 20.26 9.71 -9.08
CA GLU A 119 21.44 9.79 -8.19
C GLU A 119 21.80 11.25 -7.85
N THR A 120 21.41 12.18 -8.73
CA THR A 120 21.63 13.63 -8.58
C THR A 120 20.48 14.37 -7.90
N GLU A 121 19.43 13.66 -7.49
CA GLU A 121 18.28 14.20 -6.79
C GLU A 121 18.29 13.69 -5.34
N VAL A 122 17.74 14.47 -4.42
CA VAL A 122 17.62 14.14 -2.99
C VAL A 122 16.15 14.08 -2.56
N THR A 123 15.90 13.57 -1.35
CA THR A 123 14.53 13.36 -0.83
C THR A 123 13.63 14.58 -0.95
N LEU A 124 14.14 15.78 -0.62
CA LEU A 124 13.36 17.02 -0.67
C LEU A 124 13.16 17.58 -2.08
N ASP A 125 13.84 17.06 -3.12
CA ASP A 125 13.56 17.42 -4.51
C ASP A 125 12.22 16.83 -4.98
N VAL A 126 11.77 15.73 -4.36
CA VAL A 126 10.44 15.16 -4.58
C VAL A 126 9.40 16.15 -4.03
N PRO A 127 8.46 16.66 -4.86
CA PRO A 127 7.54 17.72 -4.47
C PRO A 127 6.77 17.44 -3.17
N GLU A 128 6.27 16.22 -3.00
CA GLU A 128 5.51 15.77 -1.83
C GLU A 128 6.33 15.71 -0.54
N HIS A 129 7.67 15.68 -0.64
CA HIS A 129 8.58 15.64 0.51
C HIS A 129 9.22 16.99 0.81
N SER A 130 9.04 17.99 -0.06
CA SER A 130 9.76 19.28 -0.02
C SER A 130 9.65 20.06 1.30
N LYS A 131 8.61 19.80 2.11
CA LYS A 131 8.39 20.45 3.42
C LYS A 131 9.01 19.72 4.60
N MET A 132 9.63 18.56 4.38
CA MET A 132 10.29 17.80 5.43
C MET A 132 11.62 18.45 5.84
N GLY A 133 12.16 18.09 7.01
CA GLY A 133 13.44 18.63 7.48
C GLY A 133 14.64 18.25 6.59
N SER A 134 15.64 19.12 6.49
CA SER A 134 16.83 18.93 5.63
C SER A 134 17.63 17.65 5.91
N ILE A 135 17.51 17.07 7.11
CA ILE A 135 18.13 15.78 7.47
C ILE A 135 17.70 14.64 6.54
N TRP A 136 16.52 14.73 5.92
CA TRP A 136 16.01 13.69 5.04
C TRP A 136 16.80 13.56 3.72
N ASN A 137 17.50 14.61 3.29
CA ASN A 137 18.35 14.56 2.10
C ASN A 137 19.57 13.66 2.27
N THR A 138 20.11 13.56 3.49
CA THR A 138 21.26 12.69 3.78
C THR A 138 20.84 11.38 4.43
N ARG A 139 19.71 11.36 5.13
CA ARG A 139 19.23 10.16 5.83
C ARG A 139 18.74 9.09 4.87
N ALA A 140 17.84 9.43 3.96
CA ALA A 140 17.05 8.43 3.23
C ALA A 140 17.29 8.49 1.72
N ARG A 141 17.14 7.35 1.06
CA ARG A 141 17.08 7.21 -0.42
C ARG A 141 15.81 6.48 -0.87
N GLY A 142 14.84 6.41 0.02
CA GLY A 142 13.49 5.90 -0.20
C GLY A 142 12.64 6.26 1.01
N LEU A 143 11.32 6.34 0.81
CA LEU A 143 10.35 6.57 1.87
C LEU A 143 9.04 5.85 1.52
N GLY A 144 8.48 5.13 2.48
CA GLY A 144 7.19 4.46 2.40
C GLY A 144 6.03 5.45 2.31
N GLY A 145 5.10 5.18 1.40
CA GLY A 145 3.88 5.99 1.27
C GLY A 145 2.91 5.79 2.43
N THR A 146 2.10 6.81 2.69
CA THR A 146 1.06 6.80 3.72
C THR A 146 -0.31 7.10 3.12
N LEU A 147 -1.40 6.92 3.89
CA LEU A 147 -2.72 7.30 3.40
C LEU A 147 -2.84 8.81 3.09
N PRO A 148 -2.36 9.77 3.91
CA PRO A 148 -2.42 11.18 3.53
C PRO A 148 -1.62 11.51 2.28
N THR A 149 -0.42 10.92 2.15
CA THR A 149 0.49 11.11 1.02
C THR A 149 0.81 9.75 0.40
N PRO A 150 0.00 9.26 -0.56
CA PRO A 150 0.10 7.90 -1.10
C PRO A 150 1.21 7.76 -2.15
N LEU A 151 2.38 8.35 -1.86
CA LEU A 151 3.58 8.30 -2.66
C LEU A 151 4.66 7.51 -1.91
N THR A 152 5.15 6.45 -2.53
CA THR A 152 6.36 5.76 -2.09
C THR A 152 7.53 6.14 -2.99
N THR A 153 8.71 6.37 -2.41
CA THR A 153 9.90 6.72 -3.21
C THR A 153 11.03 5.71 -3.06
N GLY A 154 11.86 5.66 -4.09
CA GLY A 154 13.14 4.97 -4.07
C GLY A 154 14.15 5.68 -4.96
N ALA A 155 15.36 5.14 -4.99
CA ALA A 155 16.47 5.75 -5.70
C ALA A 155 17.05 4.83 -6.78
N GLU A 156 17.48 5.43 -7.89
CA GLU A 156 17.96 4.68 -9.03
C GLU A 156 19.25 3.89 -8.75
N GLU A 157 20.15 4.40 -7.90
CA GLU A 157 21.38 3.68 -7.55
C GLU A 157 21.08 2.34 -6.87
N ASN A 158 20.06 2.32 -6.00
CA ASN A 158 19.60 1.08 -5.39
C ASN A 158 18.91 0.21 -6.43
N LEU A 159 17.95 0.71 -7.21
CA LEU A 159 17.27 -0.11 -8.21
C LEU A 159 18.24 -0.75 -9.24
N LEU A 160 19.31 -0.06 -9.60
CA LEU A 160 20.25 -0.46 -10.64
C LEU A 160 21.55 -1.06 -10.13
N CYS A 161 21.75 -1.13 -8.81
CA CYS A 161 22.99 -1.60 -8.19
C CYS A 161 24.23 -0.83 -8.68
N THR A 162 24.10 0.48 -8.80
CA THR A 162 25.24 1.31 -9.22
C THR A 162 26.25 1.45 -8.08
N LYS A 163 27.43 1.99 -8.38
CA LYS A 163 28.53 2.11 -7.41
C LYS A 163 28.25 3.08 -6.26
N THR A 164 27.25 3.95 -6.41
CA THR A 164 26.86 4.95 -5.40
C THR A 164 25.77 4.44 -4.45
N ASP A 165 25.27 3.21 -4.68
CA ASP A 165 24.30 2.57 -3.80
C ASP A 165 24.86 2.42 -2.38
N ARG A 166 24.17 3.05 -1.43
CA ARG A 166 24.53 3.02 -0.01
C ARG A 166 24.13 1.70 0.66
N TYR A 167 23.26 0.92 0.01
CA TYR A 167 22.66 -0.30 0.54
C TYR A 167 22.82 -1.47 -0.45
N PRO A 168 24.06 -1.81 -0.88
CA PRO A 168 24.31 -2.72 -2.01
C PRO A 168 23.87 -4.18 -1.79
N LYS A 169 23.51 -4.55 -0.56
CA LYS A 169 23.17 -5.93 -0.17
C LYS A 169 21.66 -6.16 0.04
N GLU A 170 20.84 -5.13 -0.13
CA GLU A 170 19.40 -5.19 0.15
C GLU A 170 18.59 -4.40 -0.89
N ASP A 171 17.31 -4.76 -1.07
CA ASP A 171 16.39 -4.07 -1.98
C ASP A 171 15.55 -3.04 -1.21
N ILE A 172 16.06 -1.81 -1.11
CA ILE A 172 15.42 -0.71 -0.36
C ILE A 172 14.10 -0.32 -1.02
N PHE A 173 14.02 -0.27 -2.35
CA PHE A 173 12.75 0.07 -2.99
C PHE A 173 11.66 -0.96 -2.68
N LEU A 174 12.01 -2.25 -2.59
CA LEU A 174 11.08 -3.29 -2.14
C LEU A 174 10.66 -3.10 -0.67
N HIS A 175 11.57 -2.72 0.23
CA HIS A 175 11.24 -2.36 1.62
C HIS A 175 10.21 -1.22 1.67
N GLU A 176 10.48 -0.12 0.99
CA GLU A 176 9.58 1.04 0.98
C GLU A 176 8.23 0.71 0.33
N ALA A 177 8.24 -0.13 -0.71
CA ALA A 177 7.01 -0.63 -1.31
C ALA A 177 6.22 -1.58 -0.38
N ALA A 178 6.90 -2.32 0.50
CA ALA A 178 6.24 -3.12 1.54
C ALA A 178 5.53 -2.22 2.57
N HIS A 179 6.11 -1.08 2.95
CA HIS A 179 5.39 -0.07 3.74
C HIS A 179 4.14 0.43 3.01
N ALA A 180 4.20 0.66 1.70
CA ALA A 180 3.05 1.07 0.91
C ALA A 180 1.94 0.00 0.91
N VAL A 181 2.31 -1.28 0.79
CA VAL A 181 1.38 -2.40 0.90
C VAL A 181 0.72 -2.42 2.28
N ASP A 182 1.47 -2.26 3.38
CA ASP A 182 0.93 -2.20 4.75
C ASP A 182 0.04 -0.97 4.97
N LEU A 183 0.63 0.21 4.83
CA LEU A 183 0.08 1.48 5.33
C LEU A 183 -1.02 2.06 4.45
N ILE A 184 -1.12 1.66 3.18
CA ILE A 184 -2.15 2.14 2.26
C ILE A 184 -3.13 1.04 1.92
N ALA A 185 -2.65 -0.16 1.58
CA ALA A 185 -3.49 -1.17 0.95
C ALA A 185 -4.03 -2.22 1.94
N ALA A 186 -3.16 -3.12 2.44
CA ALA A 186 -3.52 -4.28 3.24
C ALA A 186 -4.31 -3.90 4.50
N ARG A 187 -3.95 -2.81 5.18
CA ARG A 187 -4.70 -2.35 6.37
C ARG A 187 -6.16 -1.98 6.12
N VAL A 188 -6.47 -1.60 4.89
CA VAL A 188 -7.81 -1.19 4.47
C VAL A 188 -8.52 -2.37 3.80
N ALA A 189 -7.79 -3.09 2.97
CA ALA A 189 -8.29 -4.22 2.20
C ALA A 189 -8.62 -5.43 3.08
N ILE A 190 -7.83 -5.69 4.12
CA ILE A 190 -7.92 -6.92 4.91
C ILE A 190 -8.32 -6.53 6.34
N PRO A 191 -9.58 -6.79 6.76
CA PRO A 191 -10.10 -6.32 8.04
C PRO A 191 -9.28 -6.73 9.27
N THR A 192 -8.62 -7.90 9.21
CA THR A 192 -7.84 -8.46 10.30
C THR A 192 -6.35 -8.09 10.27
N PHE A 193 -5.85 -7.51 9.17
CA PHE A 193 -4.42 -7.37 8.92
C PHE A 193 -3.69 -6.55 9.99
N VAL A 194 -4.23 -5.37 10.35
CA VAL A 194 -3.61 -4.51 11.38
C VAL A 194 -3.49 -5.25 12.71
N LYS A 195 -4.57 -5.92 13.13
CA LYS A 195 -4.57 -6.68 14.38
C LYS A 195 -3.60 -7.87 14.31
N ALA A 196 -3.61 -8.62 13.21
CA ALA A 196 -2.71 -9.75 13.01
C ALA A 196 -1.24 -9.34 13.04
N LYS A 197 -0.89 -8.21 12.40
CA LYS A 197 0.45 -7.62 12.43
C LYS A 197 0.88 -7.21 13.84
N GLU A 198 0.02 -6.51 14.57
CA GLU A 198 0.29 -6.09 15.96
C GLU A 198 0.44 -7.29 16.90
N ASP A 199 -0.39 -8.32 16.75
CA ASP A 199 -0.31 -9.54 17.56
C ASP A 199 0.96 -10.34 17.24
N ALA A 200 1.35 -10.45 15.96
CA ALA A 200 2.61 -11.07 15.53
C ALA A 200 3.83 -10.32 16.09
N PHE A 201 3.86 -8.99 15.95
CA PHE A 201 4.91 -8.14 16.48
C PHE A 201 5.07 -8.27 18.00
N LYS A 202 3.96 -8.23 18.75
CA LYS A 202 3.98 -8.44 20.21
C LYS A 202 4.47 -9.83 20.59
N ASN A 203 4.07 -10.87 19.86
CA ASN A 203 4.58 -12.23 20.07
C ASN A 203 6.09 -12.30 19.79
N ALA A 204 6.57 -11.69 18.71
CA ALA A 204 8.00 -11.67 18.37
C ALA A 204 8.81 -11.00 19.48
N LYS A 205 8.37 -9.83 19.94
CA LYS A 205 8.97 -9.10 21.06
C LYS A 205 8.98 -9.91 22.36
N ALA A 206 7.88 -10.60 22.68
CA ALA A 206 7.80 -11.44 23.87
C ALA A 206 8.75 -12.65 23.83
N LYS A 207 9.14 -13.10 22.62
CA LYS A 207 10.05 -14.22 22.39
C LYS A 207 11.51 -13.79 22.16
N GLY A 208 11.80 -12.49 22.17
CA GLY A 208 13.12 -11.95 21.80
C GLY A 208 13.50 -12.18 20.34
N LEU A 209 12.52 -12.41 19.47
CA LEU A 209 12.77 -12.47 18.03
C LEU A 209 13.06 -11.05 17.54
N TRP A 210 13.98 -10.90 16.59
CA TRP A 210 14.43 -9.63 16.03
C TRP A 210 15.04 -8.66 17.05
N ASP A 211 15.40 -9.13 18.24
CA ASP A 211 16.13 -8.32 19.22
C ASP A 211 17.40 -7.76 18.59
N ASN A 212 17.71 -6.51 18.93
CA ASN A 212 18.86 -5.79 18.39
C ASN A 212 18.89 -5.71 16.85
N THR A 213 17.72 -5.54 16.22
CA THR A 213 17.58 -5.27 14.78
C THR A 213 16.65 -4.10 14.53
N TYR A 214 16.69 -3.57 13.31
CA TYR A 214 15.80 -2.50 12.85
C TYR A 214 14.33 -2.93 12.82
N ALA A 215 14.06 -4.20 12.49
CA ALA A 215 12.72 -4.79 12.47
C ALA A 215 11.98 -4.63 13.81
N MET A 216 12.70 -4.55 14.94
CA MET A 216 12.07 -4.41 16.27
C MET A 216 11.82 -2.95 16.69
N THR A 217 12.02 -1.99 15.79
CA THR A 217 11.75 -0.57 16.04
C THR A 217 10.25 -0.32 16.23
N ASN A 218 9.41 -0.89 15.36
CA ASN A 218 7.95 -0.85 15.44
C ASN A 218 7.34 -1.93 14.52
N SER A 219 6.02 -2.12 14.59
CA SER A 219 5.31 -3.16 13.82
C SER A 219 5.31 -2.95 12.31
N VAL A 220 5.57 -1.74 11.82
CA VAL A 220 5.63 -1.40 10.39
C VAL A 220 6.98 -1.78 9.81
N GLU A 221 8.09 -1.49 10.51
CA GLU A 221 9.44 -1.95 10.15
C GLU A 221 9.53 -3.47 10.23
N TYR A 222 8.98 -4.07 11.29
CA TYR A 222 8.87 -5.51 11.45
C TYR A 222 8.26 -6.21 10.23
N PHE A 223 7.19 -5.64 9.67
CA PHE A 223 6.58 -6.17 8.46
C PHE A 223 7.47 -5.97 7.24
N ALA A 224 8.04 -4.78 7.01
CA ALA A 224 8.85 -4.50 5.83
C ALA A 224 10.16 -5.31 5.77
N GLU A 225 10.88 -5.41 6.90
CA GLU A 225 12.07 -6.26 7.05
C GLU A 225 11.75 -7.74 6.86
N GLY A 226 10.60 -8.17 7.40
CA GLY A 226 10.07 -9.50 7.16
C GLY A 226 9.83 -9.76 5.68
N VAL A 227 9.25 -8.80 4.95
CA VAL A 227 8.98 -8.91 3.51
C VAL A 227 10.28 -8.99 2.70
N GLN A 228 11.31 -8.21 3.05
CA GLN A 228 12.63 -8.35 2.43
C GLN A 228 13.20 -9.76 2.63
N SER A 229 13.13 -10.27 3.86
CA SER A 229 13.61 -11.60 4.21
C SER A 229 12.81 -12.68 3.45
N TYR A 230 11.49 -12.53 3.40
CA TYR A 230 10.58 -13.41 2.64
C TYR A 230 10.88 -13.46 1.15
N PHE A 231 11.46 -12.40 0.57
CA PHE A 231 11.89 -12.37 -0.83
C PHE A 231 13.39 -12.57 -1.03
N ASN A 232 14.12 -12.94 0.04
CA ASN A 232 15.58 -13.18 0.03
C ASN A 232 16.39 -11.96 -0.45
N VAL A 233 15.95 -10.76 -0.06
CA VAL A 233 16.57 -9.48 -0.43
C VAL A 233 16.82 -8.59 0.79
N ASN A 234 16.85 -9.19 1.99
CA ASN A 234 17.37 -8.53 3.17
C ASN A 234 18.91 -8.70 3.22
N ASN A 235 19.59 -7.82 3.95
CA ASN A 235 21.01 -7.96 4.19
C ASN A 235 21.26 -8.86 5.41
N GLU A 236 22.07 -9.90 5.24
CA GLU A 236 22.46 -10.78 6.34
C GLU A 236 23.38 -10.06 7.35
N GLY A 237 22.99 -10.09 8.62
CA GLY A 237 23.76 -9.63 9.77
C GLY A 237 24.25 -10.79 10.66
N PRO A 238 24.98 -10.50 11.74
CA PRO A 238 25.42 -11.53 12.68
C PRO A 238 24.24 -12.12 13.47
N ALA A 239 24.41 -13.37 13.93
CA ALA A 239 23.49 -13.96 14.89
C ALA A 239 23.40 -13.08 16.16
N GLY A 240 22.18 -12.77 16.60
CA GLY A 240 21.93 -11.86 17.72
C GLY A 240 21.88 -10.37 17.37
N GLY A 241 22.04 -10.00 16.10
CA GLY A 241 21.79 -8.66 15.58
C GLY A 241 22.96 -7.68 15.69
N ASP A 242 23.00 -6.69 14.79
CA ASP A 242 23.98 -5.60 14.77
C ASP A 242 23.35 -4.19 14.94
N ALA A 243 22.16 -4.15 15.55
CA ALA A 243 21.24 -3.02 15.62
C ALA A 243 20.49 -2.70 14.32
N ILE A 244 20.81 -3.37 13.21
CA ILE A 244 20.14 -3.17 11.92
C ILE A 244 19.57 -4.51 11.44
N HIS A 245 20.42 -5.52 11.28
CA HIS A 245 20.06 -6.83 10.76
C HIS A 245 20.53 -7.93 11.72
N ASN A 246 19.93 -9.12 11.60
CA ASN A 246 20.43 -10.37 12.16
C ASN A 246 20.66 -11.38 11.03
N ASN A 247 20.89 -12.64 11.38
CA ASN A 247 21.13 -13.74 10.44
C ASN A 247 19.85 -14.31 9.77
N ILE A 248 18.74 -13.58 9.78
CA ILE A 248 17.47 -14.01 9.18
C ILE A 248 17.21 -13.13 7.96
N ASP A 249 17.70 -13.55 6.79
CA ASP A 249 17.60 -12.80 5.54
C ASP A 249 16.91 -13.58 4.41
N THR A 250 16.56 -14.85 4.64
CA THR A 250 15.87 -15.69 3.66
C THR A 250 14.46 -16.11 4.09
N ARG A 251 13.65 -16.48 3.08
CA ARG A 251 12.29 -17.01 3.26
C ARG A 251 12.29 -18.27 4.12
N ALA A 252 13.29 -19.13 3.91
CA ALA A 252 13.40 -20.42 4.59
C ALA A 252 13.71 -20.24 6.08
N GLU A 253 14.63 -19.33 6.42
CA GLU A 253 14.93 -18.97 7.79
C GLU A 253 13.73 -18.30 8.46
N LEU A 254 13.12 -17.30 7.82
CA LEU A 254 11.95 -16.59 8.32
C LEU A 254 10.82 -17.55 8.69
N LYS A 255 10.53 -18.55 7.84
CA LYS A 255 9.49 -19.56 8.08
C LYS A 255 9.67 -20.32 9.39
N THR A 256 10.92 -20.57 9.76
CA THR A 256 11.27 -21.33 10.97
C THR A 256 11.41 -20.41 12.18
N TYR A 257 12.03 -19.24 11.98
CA TYR A 257 12.35 -18.26 13.01
C TYR A 257 11.12 -17.52 13.53
N ASP A 258 10.30 -16.99 12.62
CA ASP A 258 9.09 -16.22 12.93
C ASP A 258 7.90 -16.69 12.07
N PRO A 259 7.30 -17.84 12.40
CA PRO A 259 6.21 -18.42 11.63
C PRO A 259 4.92 -17.58 11.62
N LEU A 260 4.74 -16.65 12.57
CA LEU A 260 3.58 -15.75 12.56
C LEU A 260 3.76 -14.65 11.51
N LEU A 261 4.94 -14.01 11.47
CA LEU A 261 5.27 -13.04 10.42
C LEU A 261 5.26 -13.70 9.04
N TYR A 262 5.84 -14.88 8.92
CA TYR A 262 5.84 -15.64 7.65
C TYR A 262 4.42 -15.83 7.11
N LYS A 263 3.48 -16.30 7.95
CA LYS A 263 2.09 -16.52 7.54
C LYS A 263 1.36 -15.23 7.18
N LEU A 264 1.60 -14.16 7.95
CA LEU A 264 1.05 -12.84 7.64
C LEU A 264 1.51 -12.35 6.26
N ILE A 265 2.80 -12.52 5.94
CA ILE A 265 3.35 -12.13 4.63
C ILE A 265 2.82 -13.05 3.52
N GLU A 266 2.70 -14.35 3.78
CA GLU A 266 2.15 -15.33 2.83
C GLU A 266 0.69 -15.01 2.45
N GLU A 267 -0.13 -14.52 3.39
CA GLU A 267 -1.49 -14.04 3.12
C GLU A 267 -1.51 -12.87 2.12
N ILE A 268 -0.53 -11.97 2.21
CA ILE A 268 -0.40 -10.82 1.29
C ILE A 268 0.16 -11.23 -0.07
N PHE A 269 1.10 -12.18 -0.10
CA PHE A 269 1.79 -12.62 -1.31
C PHE A 269 1.60 -14.13 -1.59
N PRO A 270 0.35 -14.58 -1.84
CA PRO A 270 -0.02 -16.00 -1.82
C PRO A 270 0.44 -16.81 -3.02
N CYS A 271 0.87 -16.14 -4.10
CA CYS A 271 1.14 -16.79 -5.38
C CYS A 271 2.42 -17.64 -5.43
N ASP A 272 3.28 -17.53 -4.41
CA ASP A 272 4.61 -18.15 -4.42
C ASP A 272 5.38 -17.86 -5.73
N ASN A 273 5.31 -16.61 -6.19
CA ASN A 273 6.13 -16.14 -7.31
C ASN A 273 7.59 -16.05 -6.84
N ALA A 274 8.55 -16.33 -7.72
CA ALA A 274 9.97 -16.12 -7.44
C ALA A 274 10.39 -14.67 -7.78
N TYR A 275 10.94 -13.93 -6.81
CA TYR A 275 11.42 -12.57 -7.07
C TYR A 275 12.80 -12.60 -7.76
N LEU A 276 12.97 -11.76 -8.79
CA LEU A 276 14.27 -11.55 -9.43
C LEU A 276 15.01 -10.44 -8.69
N LYS A 277 16.13 -10.78 -8.04
CA LYS A 277 16.97 -9.83 -7.31
C LYS A 277 17.54 -8.77 -8.24
N ARG A 278 17.61 -7.52 -7.76
CA ARG A 278 17.97 -6.34 -8.57
C ARG A 278 19.34 -6.45 -9.24
N CYS A 279 20.34 -7.02 -8.56
CA CYS A 279 21.72 -7.08 -9.08
C CYS A 279 22.01 -8.34 -9.91
N ASP A 280 21.16 -9.37 -9.84
CA ASP A 280 21.33 -10.65 -10.55
C ASP A 280 20.44 -10.76 -11.80
N SER A 281 19.65 -9.72 -12.07
CA SER A 281 18.63 -9.68 -13.10
C SER A 281 18.99 -8.76 -14.26
N THR A 282 18.23 -8.89 -15.34
CA THR A 282 18.25 -7.95 -16.47
C THR A 282 16.84 -7.48 -16.75
N ARG A 283 16.68 -6.29 -17.35
CA ARG A 283 15.37 -5.78 -17.76
C ARG A 283 14.63 -6.76 -18.69
N ALA A 284 15.36 -7.50 -19.52
CA ALA A 284 14.80 -8.54 -20.38
C ALA A 284 14.24 -9.73 -19.59
N LYS A 285 14.96 -10.24 -18.57
CA LYS A 285 14.47 -11.32 -17.70
C LYS A 285 13.23 -10.88 -16.91
N GLU A 286 13.25 -9.66 -16.37
CA GLU A 286 12.12 -9.07 -15.67
C GLU A 286 10.90 -8.98 -16.58
N GLN A 287 11.05 -8.44 -17.79
CA GLN A 287 9.95 -8.34 -18.74
C GLN A 287 9.39 -9.71 -19.15
N ALA A 288 10.25 -10.70 -19.37
CA ALA A 288 9.86 -12.05 -19.78
C ALA A 288 9.19 -12.87 -18.66
N GLN A 289 9.34 -12.48 -17.39
CA GLN A 289 8.76 -13.24 -16.29
C GLN A 289 7.23 -13.17 -16.32
N THR A 290 6.60 -14.35 -16.42
CA THR A 290 5.18 -14.53 -16.16
C THR A 290 4.94 -14.72 -14.66
N LEU A 291 4.10 -13.89 -14.08
CA LEU A 291 3.71 -13.99 -12.68
C LEU A 291 2.35 -14.68 -12.58
N LYS A 292 2.20 -15.55 -11.57
CA LYS A 292 0.88 -15.98 -11.12
C LYS A 292 0.18 -14.77 -10.50
N MET A 293 -1.11 -14.63 -10.78
CA MET A 293 -1.93 -13.48 -10.39
C MET A 293 -3.11 -13.92 -9.54
N SER A 294 -3.49 -13.08 -8.57
CA SER A 294 -4.74 -13.21 -7.81
C SER A 294 -4.95 -14.62 -7.21
N CYS A 295 -3.93 -15.13 -6.52
CA CYS A 295 -3.90 -16.52 -6.04
C CYS A 295 -4.68 -16.76 -4.75
N ASN A 296 -5.23 -15.71 -4.13
CA ASN A 296 -6.22 -15.86 -3.08
C ASN A 296 -7.63 -15.75 -3.68
N THR A 297 -8.38 -16.85 -3.67
CA THR A 297 -9.72 -16.92 -4.27
C THR A 297 -10.79 -16.21 -3.46
N ALA A 298 -10.50 -15.82 -2.21
CA ALA A 298 -11.38 -15.01 -1.36
C ALA A 298 -11.31 -13.50 -1.68
N ASP A 299 -10.39 -13.08 -2.56
CA ASP A 299 -10.08 -11.66 -2.85
C ASP A 299 -11.01 -10.96 -3.84
N LYS A 300 -11.95 -11.69 -4.43
CA LYS A 300 -12.79 -11.14 -5.51
C LYS A 300 -13.74 -10.06 -5.02
N ASP A 301 -14.02 -10.07 -3.71
CA ASP A 301 -15.01 -9.21 -3.08
C ASP A 301 -14.49 -8.73 -1.73
N ILE A 302 -13.30 -8.12 -1.70
CA ILE A 302 -13.06 -7.18 -0.59
C ILE A 302 -14.11 -6.09 -0.79
N PRO A 303 -15.15 -6.03 0.05
CA PRO A 303 -16.24 -5.11 -0.16
C PRO A 303 -15.65 -3.72 -0.24
N ASP A 304 -16.18 -2.88 -1.11
CA ASP A 304 -15.93 -1.46 -1.09
C ASP A 304 -16.58 -0.88 0.18
N ASN A 305 -16.18 -1.36 1.37
CA ASN A 305 -16.65 -0.86 2.67
C ASN A 305 -16.26 0.62 2.88
N LEU A 306 -15.38 1.10 2.00
CA LEU A 306 -14.99 2.47 1.78
C LEU A 306 -16.06 3.32 1.11
N ASN A 307 -17.08 2.68 0.51
CA ASN A 307 -18.09 3.33 -0.29
C ASN A 307 -19.35 2.47 -0.34
N ASN A 308 -20.03 2.29 0.79
CA ASN A 308 -21.41 1.80 0.77
C ASN A 308 -22.25 2.84 -0.02
N PRO A 309 -22.76 2.53 -1.23
CA PRO A 309 -23.44 3.54 -2.04
C PRO A 309 -24.76 4.00 -1.42
N SER A 310 -25.39 3.15 -0.61
CA SER A 310 -26.61 3.45 0.14
C SER A 310 -26.35 4.31 1.38
N CYS A 311 -25.09 4.40 1.81
CA CYS A 311 -24.67 5.11 3.00
C CYS A 311 -23.23 5.66 2.84
N PRO A 312 -23.01 6.56 1.88
CA PRO A 312 -21.66 7.01 1.56
C PRO A 312 -21.12 7.94 2.65
N ASP A 313 -19.81 7.92 2.79
CA ASP A 313 -19.09 8.94 3.55
C ASP A 313 -19.11 10.26 2.78
N SER A 314 -19.37 11.38 3.46
CA SER A 314 -19.37 12.73 2.86
C SER A 314 -18.00 13.11 2.30
N ARG A 315 -16.93 12.53 2.85
CA ARG A 315 -15.54 12.74 2.47
C ARG A 315 -14.78 11.41 2.55
N PRO A 316 -14.89 10.52 1.54
CA PRO A 316 -14.48 9.12 1.70
C PRO A 316 -13.04 8.90 2.17
N ILE A 317 -12.08 9.60 1.56
CA ILE A 317 -10.66 9.47 1.96
C ILE A 317 -10.42 10.08 3.35
N ASP A 318 -11.01 11.24 3.64
CA ASP A 318 -10.84 11.90 4.93
C ASP A 318 -11.45 11.06 6.06
N CYS A 319 -12.65 10.54 5.84
CA CYS A 319 -13.35 9.64 6.77
C CYS A 319 -12.56 8.37 7.04
N LEU A 320 -11.92 7.79 6.01
CA LEU A 320 -11.01 6.66 6.18
C LEU A 320 -9.80 7.01 7.05
N VAL A 321 -9.14 8.14 6.78
CA VAL A 321 -7.97 8.60 7.55
C VAL A 321 -8.36 8.87 9.00
N TRP A 322 -9.49 9.56 9.24
CA TRP A 322 -10.00 9.86 10.58
C TRP A 322 -10.43 8.59 11.34
N MET A 323 -11.09 7.66 10.66
CA MET A 323 -11.46 6.37 11.24
C MET A 323 -10.23 5.58 11.69
N ILE A 324 -9.20 5.48 10.85
CA ILE A 324 -7.91 4.87 11.22
C ILE A 324 -7.23 5.64 12.36
N GLY A 325 -7.39 6.96 12.39
CA GLY A 325 -6.94 7.82 13.47
C GLY A 325 -7.65 7.54 14.80
N GLY A 326 -8.82 6.88 14.82
CA GLY A 326 -9.64 6.62 16.01
C GLY A 326 -10.73 7.68 16.27
N GLU A 327 -11.07 8.49 15.27
CA GLU A 327 -12.08 9.55 15.42
C GLU A 327 -13.50 9.01 15.61
N CYS A 328 -13.80 7.79 15.18
CA CYS A 328 -15.11 7.18 15.46
C CYS A 328 -15.38 7.09 16.97
N GLN A 329 -14.34 6.95 17.80
CA GLN A 329 -14.43 6.94 19.26
C GLN A 329 -14.24 8.31 19.88
N ARG A 330 -13.32 9.14 19.35
CA ARG A 330 -13.02 10.47 19.92
C ARG A 330 -14.03 11.55 19.55
N ASN A 331 -14.64 11.45 18.37
CA ASN A 331 -15.59 12.40 17.84
C ASN A 331 -16.81 11.70 17.19
N PRO A 332 -17.55 10.87 17.94
CA PRO A 332 -18.61 10.02 17.40
C PRO A 332 -19.76 10.82 16.78
N GLY A 333 -20.07 12.01 17.28
CA GLY A 333 -21.17 12.83 16.75
C GLY A 333 -20.93 13.28 15.30
N TYR A 334 -19.75 13.85 15.04
CA TYR A 334 -19.37 14.24 13.69
C TYR A 334 -19.18 13.02 12.79
N MET A 335 -18.44 12.02 13.27
CA MET A 335 -18.09 10.84 12.48
C MET A 335 -19.31 10.00 12.11
N ASN A 336 -20.24 9.73 13.02
CA ASN A 336 -21.45 8.97 12.69
C ASN A 336 -22.40 9.74 11.76
N SER A 337 -22.24 11.07 11.64
CA SER A 337 -23.06 11.89 10.75
C SER A 337 -22.45 12.02 9.35
N ASN A 338 -21.13 12.10 9.25
CA ASN A 338 -20.41 12.41 8.01
C ASN A 338 -19.58 11.24 7.45
N CYS A 339 -19.25 10.26 8.29
CA CYS A 339 -18.37 9.13 8.01
C CYS A 339 -19.05 7.81 8.40
N LYS A 340 -20.30 7.65 7.95
CA LYS A 340 -21.19 6.57 8.34
C LYS A 340 -20.67 5.20 7.91
N ALA A 341 -20.18 5.07 6.69
CA ALA A 341 -19.61 3.82 6.20
C ALA A 341 -18.34 3.48 6.97
N SER A 342 -17.41 4.43 7.05
CA SER A 342 -16.14 4.25 7.76
C SER A 342 -16.34 3.85 9.22
N CYS A 343 -17.28 4.47 9.94
CA CYS A 343 -17.53 4.18 11.36
C CYS A 343 -18.59 3.10 11.63
N ASN A 344 -19.03 2.37 10.59
CA ASN A 344 -20.09 1.34 10.72
C ASN A 344 -21.38 1.89 11.39
N ALA A 345 -21.70 3.15 11.10
CA ALA A 345 -22.89 3.86 11.57
C ALA A 345 -23.99 3.91 10.51
N CYS A 346 -23.85 3.16 9.42
CA CYS A 346 -24.89 2.99 8.43
C CYS A 346 -26.13 2.32 9.03
N PRO A 347 -27.34 2.72 8.59
CA PRO A 347 -28.57 2.04 8.97
C PRO A 347 -28.40 0.54 8.73
N LYS A 348 -28.67 -0.26 9.77
CA LYS A 348 -28.72 -1.71 9.63
C LYS A 348 -30.12 -2.09 9.17
N PRO A 349 -30.25 -3.11 8.32
CA PRO A 349 -31.56 -3.61 7.95
C PRO A 349 -32.39 -3.95 9.20
N PRO A 350 -33.69 -3.58 9.24
CA PRO A 350 -34.64 -4.13 10.19
C PRO A 350 -34.59 -5.66 10.18
N ALA A 351 -34.86 -6.30 11.32
CA ALA A 351 -34.74 -7.76 11.45
C ALA A 351 -35.63 -8.54 10.45
N ASP A 352 -36.71 -7.93 9.97
CA ASP A 352 -37.66 -8.47 8.99
C ASP A 352 -37.37 -8.05 7.53
N CYS A 353 -36.35 -7.22 7.31
CA CYS A 353 -35.98 -6.68 6.01
C CYS A 353 -34.48 -6.79 5.74
N VAL A 354 -33.99 -8.04 5.72
CA VAL A 354 -32.58 -8.38 5.48
C VAL A 354 -32.38 -8.95 4.07
N ASP A 355 -31.16 -8.83 3.57
CA ASP A 355 -30.71 -9.57 2.40
C ASP A 355 -30.40 -11.02 2.78
N SER A 356 -30.87 -11.97 1.97
CA SER A 356 -30.66 -13.40 2.19
C SER A 356 -29.31 -13.90 1.68
N SER A 357 -28.61 -13.07 0.91
CA SER A 357 -27.31 -13.38 0.29
C SER A 357 -26.35 -12.23 0.48
N THR A 358 -25.08 -12.55 0.73
CA THR A 358 -23.99 -11.57 0.77
C THR A 358 -23.73 -10.90 -0.59
N TRP A 359 -24.29 -11.44 -1.68
CA TRP A 359 -24.16 -10.91 -3.03
C TRP A 359 -25.26 -9.93 -3.43
N CYS A 360 -26.26 -9.74 -2.57
CA CYS A 360 -27.41 -8.88 -2.87
C CYS A 360 -27.00 -7.44 -3.23
N GLU A 361 -25.98 -6.89 -2.55
CA GLU A 361 -25.46 -5.55 -2.82
C GLU A 361 -24.86 -5.46 -4.23
N ALA A 362 -23.95 -6.38 -4.56
CA ALA A 362 -23.30 -6.44 -5.88
C ALA A 362 -24.30 -6.67 -7.02
N TRP A 363 -25.31 -7.52 -6.82
CA TRP A 363 -26.37 -7.73 -7.80
C TRP A 363 -27.25 -6.49 -7.96
N ALA A 364 -27.59 -5.81 -6.87
CA ALA A 364 -28.34 -4.56 -6.92
C ALA A 364 -27.58 -3.46 -7.67
N GLU A 365 -26.27 -3.29 -7.40
CA GLU A 365 -25.39 -2.39 -8.14
C GLU A 365 -25.31 -2.72 -9.63
N SER A 366 -25.34 -4.01 -9.97
CA SER A 366 -25.36 -4.49 -11.36
C SER A 366 -26.71 -4.29 -12.06
N GLY A 367 -27.70 -3.73 -11.37
CA GLY A 367 -29.02 -3.43 -11.91
C GLY A 367 -30.03 -4.59 -11.81
N GLU A 368 -29.71 -5.66 -11.09
CA GLU A 368 -30.56 -6.85 -10.99
C GLU A 368 -31.90 -6.56 -10.30
N CYS A 369 -31.99 -5.53 -9.45
CA CYS A 369 -33.28 -5.11 -8.90
C CYS A 369 -34.31 -4.74 -10.00
N LYS A 370 -33.84 -4.31 -11.18
CA LYS A 370 -34.67 -4.04 -12.36
C LYS A 370 -34.70 -5.21 -13.34
N ASN A 371 -33.56 -5.87 -13.54
CA ASN A 371 -33.42 -6.94 -14.55
C ASN A 371 -33.96 -8.30 -14.06
N ASN A 372 -33.94 -8.54 -12.75
CA ASN A 372 -34.40 -9.77 -12.11
C ASN A 372 -35.23 -9.47 -10.83
N PRO A 373 -36.34 -8.72 -10.95
CA PRO A 373 -37.08 -8.24 -9.79
C PRO A 373 -37.72 -9.37 -8.98
N GLY A 374 -38.11 -10.48 -9.61
CA GLY A 374 -38.75 -11.61 -8.89
C GLY A 374 -37.86 -12.19 -7.80
N TYR A 375 -36.60 -12.48 -8.13
CA TYR A 375 -35.63 -12.96 -7.16
C TYR A 375 -35.19 -11.83 -6.22
N MET A 376 -34.81 -10.69 -6.79
CA MET A 376 -34.15 -9.62 -6.07
C MET A 376 -35.06 -8.94 -5.04
N LEU A 377 -36.33 -8.66 -5.37
CA LEU A 377 -37.25 -8.02 -4.42
C LEU A 377 -37.68 -8.96 -3.28
N SER A 378 -37.54 -10.28 -3.45
CA SER A 378 -37.88 -11.27 -2.44
C SER A 378 -36.71 -11.61 -1.52
N ASN A 379 -35.50 -11.66 -2.08
CA ASN A 379 -34.30 -12.16 -1.41
C ASN A 379 -33.29 -11.07 -1.06
N CYS A 380 -33.32 -9.94 -1.76
CA CYS A 380 -32.41 -8.82 -1.62
C CYS A 380 -33.18 -7.54 -1.26
N LYS A 381 -34.09 -7.65 -0.29
CA LYS A 381 -35.05 -6.60 0.07
C LYS A 381 -34.35 -5.31 0.49
N TRP A 382 -33.27 -5.42 1.25
CA TRP A 382 -32.49 -4.27 1.71
C TRP A 382 -31.71 -3.65 0.56
N SER A 383 -30.94 -4.46 -0.17
CA SER A 383 -30.15 -3.99 -1.32
C SER A 383 -31.00 -3.39 -2.44
N CYS A 384 -32.23 -3.86 -2.64
CA CYS A 384 -33.17 -3.29 -3.62
C CYS A 384 -34.07 -2.18 -3.07
N ALA A 385 -33.74 -1.62 -1.91
CA ALA A 385 -34.47 -0.52 -1.28
C ALA A 385 -35.99 -0.79 -1.15
N GLN A 386 -36.37 -2.04 -0.86
CA GLN A 386 -37.76 -2.44 -0.58
C GLN A 386 -38.14 -2.24 0.89
N CYS A 387 -37.16 -1.89 1.72
CA CYS A 387 -37.33 -1.60 3.13
C CYS A 387 -37.59 -0.11 3.31
N TYR A 388 -38.61 0.23 4.11
CA TYR A 388 -38.80 1.58 4.62
C TYR A 388 -38.19 1.64 6.02
N VAL A 389 -37.34 2.65 6.26
CA VAL A 389 -36.69 2.91 7.55
C VAL A 389 -37.51 3.86 8.41
#